data_AF-A0A0F0HWZ6-F1
#
_entry.id   AF-A0A0F0HWZ6-F1
#
_cell.length_a   1.000
_cell.length_b   1.000
_cell.length_c   1.000
_cell.angle_alpha   90.00
_cell.angle_beta   90.00
_cell.angle_gamma   90.00
#
_symmetry.space_group_name_H-M   'P 1'
#
loop_
_entity.id
_entity.type
_entity.pdbx_description
1 polymer ?
#
loop_
_entity_poly.entity_id
_entity_poly.type
_entity_poly.pdbx_seq_one_letter_code
_entity_poly.pdbx_strand_id
1 'polypeptide(L)'
;MSEQTALAQRIADTIRPAMLSGLQDAQLHGPGGTQHISNWADWIAATVAEHIVQPIAAERDAFADRVDTLSHIAKRHKEGYADAVRDKHQLEARIEALEAELAQLRPAEDAHQS
;
A
#
# COMPACT_ATOMS: atom_id res chain seq x y z
N MET A 1 18.26 -19.78 -8.50
CA MET A 1 18.77 -18.40 -8.70
C MET A 1 17.88 -17.45 -7.93
N SER A 2 18.44 -16.43 -7.25
CA SER A 2 17.62 -15.42 -6.58
C SER A 2 17.04 -14.43 -7.58
N GLU A 3 15.89 -13.81 -7.27
CA GLU A 3 15.26 -12.78 -8.10
C GLU A 3 16.20 -11.60 -8.37
N GLN A 4 17.07 -11.29 -7.41
CA GLN A 4 18.09 -10.26 -7.53
C GLN A 4 19.12 -10.60 -8.61
N THR A 5 19.59 -11.85 -8.69
CA THR A 5 20.49 -12.30 -9.76
C THR A 5 19.79 -12.24 -11.13
N ALA A 6 18.49 -12.57 -11.20
CA ALA A 6 17.72 -12.50 -12.44
C ALA A 6 17.45 -11.06 -12.91
N LEU A 7 17.25 -10.11 -11.99
CA LEU A 7 17.10 -8.70 -12.31
C LEU A 7 18.42 -8.08 -12.80
N ALA A 8 19.52 -8.31 -12.08
CA ALA A 8 20.84 -7.84 -12.49
C ALA A 8 21.19 -8.36 -13.89
N GLN A 9 20.93 -9.64 -14.18
CA GLN A 9 21.16 -10.19 -15.51
C GLN A 9 20.36 -9.44 -16.60
N ARG A 10 19.07 -9.20 -16.39
CA ARG A 10 18.22 -8.46 -17.35
C ARG A 10 18.72 -7.03 -17.60
N ILE A 11 19.18 -6.34 -16.56
CA ILE A 11 19.76 -4.99 -16.70
C ILE A 11 21.06 -5.07 -17.51
N ALA A 12 21.95 -6.01 -17.19
CA ALA A 12 23.21 -6.21 -17.91
C ALA A 12 22.97 -6.48 -19.40
N ASP A 13 22.04 -7.38 -19.72
CA ASP A 13 21.68 -7.74 -21.09
C ASP A 13 21.11 -6.56 -21.87
N THR A 14 20.45 -5.62 -21.18
CA THR A 14 19.88 -4.41 -21.79
C THR A 14 20.96 -3.36 -22.08
N ILE A 15 21.90 -3.14 -21.16
CA ILE A 15 22.89 -2.04 -21.29
C ILE A 15 24.11 -2.44 -22.11
N ARG A 16 24.51 -3.73 -22.07
CA ARG A 16 25.75 -4.21 -22.70
C ARG A 16 25.81 -3.94 -24.21
N PRO A 17 24.75 -4.16 -25.01
CA PRO A 17 24.80 -3.85 -26.44
C PRO A 17 25.02 -2.37 -26.73
N ALA A 18 24.42 -1.47 -25.94
CA ALA A 18 24.59 -0.03 -26.10
C ALA A 18 26.02 0.41 -25.74
N MET A 19 26.58 -0.14 -24.65
CA MET A 19 27.98 0.13 -24.26
C MET A 19 28.97 -0.35 -25.33
N LEU A 20 28.73 -1.52 -25.92
CA LEU A 20 29.56 -2.04 -27.01
C LEU A 20 29.41 -1.21 -28.30
N SER A 21 28.19 -0.85 -28.68
CA SER A 21 27.93 -0.03 -29.86
C SER A 21 28.53 1.38 -29.76
N GLY A 22 28.53 1.98 -28.58
CA GLY A 22 29.15 3.29 -28.34
C GLY A 22 30.68 3.30 -28.52
N LEU A 23 31.30 2.12 -28.62
CA LEU A 23 32.74 1.92 -28.78
C LEU A 23 33.10 1.24 -30.12
N GLN A 24 32.17 1.23 -31.09
CA GLN A 24 32.34 0.51 -32.37
C GLN A 24 33.61 0.88 -33.15
N ASP A 25 34.07 2.13 -33.04
CA ASP A 25 35.29 2.64 -33.72
C ASP A 25 36.51 2.66 -32.79
N ALA A 26 36.36 2.25 -31.54
CA ALA A 26 37.44 2.21 -30.57
C ALA A 26 38.28 0.93 -30.77
N GLN A 27 39.60 1.09 -30.85
CA GLN A 27 40.51 -0.04 -30.84
C GLN A 27 40.63 -0.57 -29.42
N LEU A 28 39.79 -1.54 -29.07
CA LEU A 28 39.90 -2.26 -27.80
C LEU A 28 41.25 -2.99 -27.77
N HIS A 29 42.11 -2.64 -26.82
CA HIS A 29 43.45 -3.23 -26.73
C HIS A 29 43.36 -4.73 -26.38
N GLY A 30 43.58 -5.57 -27.38
CA GLY A 30 43.58 -7.02 -27.27
C GLY A 30 42.20 -7.63 -26.97
N PRO A 31 42.11 -8.97 -26.89
CA PRO A 31 40.85 -9.69 -26.62
C PRO A 31 40.23 -9.38 -25.24
N GLY A 32 40.96 -8.69 -24.36
CA GLY A 32 40.48 -8.30 -23.03
C GLY A 32 39.45 -7.17 -23.02
N GLY A 33 39.39 -6.32 -24.05
CA GLY A 33 38.51 -5.14 -24.02
C GLY A 33 37.02 -5.48 -23.95
N THR A 34 36.55 -6.46 -24.74
CA THR A 34 35.16 -6.95 -24.68
C THR A 34 34.85 -7.58 -23.32
N GLN A 35 35.82 -8.29 -22.72
CA GLN A 35 35.66 -8.87 -21.39
C GLN A 35 35.54 -7.77 -20.33
N HIS A 36 36.36 -6.72 -20.39
CA HIS A 36 36.27 -5.59 -19.46
C HIS A 36 34.93 -4.85 -19.56
N ILE A 37 34.43 -4.63 -20.78
CA ILE A 37 33.10 -4.02 -20.99
C ILE A 37 31.99 -4.92 -20.43
N SER A 38 32.10 -6.23 -20.62
CA SER A 38 31.14 -7.18 -20.06
C SER A 38 31.15 -7.13 -18.53
N ASN A 39 32.34 -7.13 -17.91
CA ASN A 39 32.50 -7.01 -16.47
C ASN A 39 31.94 -5.67 -15.95
N TRP A 40 32.10 -4.57 -16.70
CA TRP A 40 31.52 -3.28 -16.34
C TRP A 40 30.00 -3.29 -16.42
N ALA A 41 29.43 -3.87 -17.48
CA ALA A 41 27.98 -4.02 -17.60
C ALA A 41 27.41 -4.84 -16.43
N ASP A 42 28.09 -5.92 -16.03
CA ASP A 42 27.68 -6.75 -14.90
C ASP A 42 27.77 -5.98 -13.57
N TRP A 43 28.84 -5.21 -13.37
CA TRP A 43 29.00 -4.36 -12.18
C TRP A 43 27.92 -3.27 -12.11
N ILE A 44 27.68 -2.53 -13.19
CA ILE A 44 26.62 -1.50 -13.26
C ILE A 44 25.27 -2.14 -12.95
N ALA A 45 24.98 -3.29 -13.55
CA ALA A 45 23.71 -3.97 -13.36
C ALA A 45 23.51 -4.44 -11.92
N ALA A 46 24.56 -4.96 -11.26
CA ALA A 46 24.50 -5.31 -9.85
C ALA A 46 24.24 -4.08 -8.97
N THR A 47 24.98 -2.98 -9.19
CA THR A 47 24.83 -1.72 -8.47
C THR A 47 23.43 -1.12 -8.64
N VAL A 48 22.88 -1.11 -9.85
CA VAL A 48 21.52 -0.60 -10.12
C VAL A 48 20.47 -1.49 -9.48
N ALA A 49 20.60 -2.81 -9.60
CA ALA A 49 19.67 -3.74 -8.97
C ALA A 49 19.64 -3.56 -7.45
N GLU A 50 20.80 -3.43 -6.82
CA GLU A 50 20.94 -3.31 -5.35
C GLU A 50 20.54 -1.93 -4.81
N HIS A 51 21.05 -0.84 -5.39
CA HIS A 51 20.91 0.48 -4.78
C HIS A 51 19.74 1.30 -5.32
N ILE A 52 19.13 0.89 -6.43
CA ILE A 52 18.02 1.62 -7.04
C ILE A 52 16.76 0.76 -7.01
N VAL A 53 16.80 -0.42 -7.63
CA VAL A 53 15.56 -1.19 -7.81
C VAL A 53 15.07 -1.80 -6.51
N GLN A 54 15.95 -2.37 -5.69
CA GLN A 54 15.56 -3.00 -4.42
C GLN A 54 14.92 -2.01 -3.43
N PRO A 55 15.50 -0.81 -3.15
CA PRO A 55 14.85 0.17 -2.28
C PRO A 55 13.48 0.60 -2.79
N ILE A 56 13.34 0.84 -4.10
CA ILE A 56 12.06 1.21 -4.71
C ILE A 56 11.03 0.08 -4.55
N ALA A 57 11.43 -1.17 -4.74
CA ALA A 57 10.56 -2.32 -4.55
C ALA A 57 10.10 -2.43 -3.08
N ALA A 58 11.02 -2.28 -2.13
CA ALA A 58 10.70 -2.29 -0.70
C ALA A 58 9.75 -1.14 -0.31
N GLU A 59 9.97 0.07 -0.82
CA GLU A 59 9.08 1.21 -0.59
C GLU A 59 7.68 1.00 -1.19
N ARG A 60 7.62 0.42 -2.40
CA ARG A 60 6.36 0.06 -3.05
C ARG A 60 5.58 -0.95 -2.21
N ASP A 61 6.24 -2.00 -1.74
CA ASP A 61 5.60 -3.05 -0.96
C ASP A 61 5.11 -2.51 0.39
N ALA A 62 5.93 -1.70 1.07
CA ALA A 62 5.52 -1.01 2.28
C ALA A 62 4.38 0.00 2.04
N PHE A 63 4.27 0.59 0.86
CA PHE A 63 3.14 1.44 0.48
C PHE A 63 1.85 0.61 0.28
N ALA A 64 1.95 -0.53 -0.40
CA ALA A 64 0.82 -1.44 -0.59
C ALA A 64 0.24 -1.90 0.77
N ASP A 65 1.10 -2.32 1.70
CA ASP A 65 0.68 -2.74 3.04
C ASP A 65 -0.05 -1.63 3.82
N ARG A 66 0.41 -0.38 3.67
CA ARG A 66 -0.24 0.79 4.28
C ARG A 66 -1.62 1.05 3.67
N VAL A 67 -1.75 0.94 2.35
CA VAL A 67 -3.03 1.10 1.65
C VAL A 67 -4.02 0.02 2.06
N ASP A 68 -3.58 -1.24 2.16
CA ASP A 68 -4.43 -2.34 2.61
C ASP A 68 -4.91 -2.15 4.05
N THR A 69 -4.00 -1.72 4.94
CA THR A 69 -4.33 -1.40 6.33
C THR A 69 -5.37 -0.28 6.42
N LEU A 70 -5.16 0.82 5.69
CA LEU A 70 -6.10 1.95 5.67
C LEU A 70 -7.46 1.55 5.08
N SER A 71 -7.46 0.70 4.06
CA SER A 71 -8.69 0.17 3.45
C SER A 71 -9.48 -0.68 4.45
N HIS A 72 -8.80 -1.52 5.23
CA HIS A 72 -9.43 -2.30 6.29
C HIS A 72 -10.00 -1.42 7.40
N ILE A 73 -9.26 -0.40 7.86
CA ILE A 73 -9.74 0.56 8.87
C ILE A 73 -10.97 1.32 8.35
N ALA A 74 -10.93 1.80 7.10
CA ALA A 74 -12.05 2.50 6.49
C ALA A 74 -13.32 1.64 6.42
N LYS A 75 -13.18 0.35 6.07
CA LYS A 75 -14.29 -0.60 6.08
C LYS A 75 -14.88 -0.75 7.49
N ARG A 76 -14.03 -0.97 8.50
CA ARG A 76 -14.47 -1.09 9.90
C ARG A 76 -15.18 0.17 10.39
N HIS A 77 -14.67 1.36 10.05
CA HIS A 77 -15.31 2.62 10.43
C HIS A 77 -16.68 2.80 9.77
N LYS A 78 -16.82 2.40 8.50
CA LYS A 78 -18.10 2.43 7.79
C LYS A 78 -19.13 1.51 8.44
N GLU A 79 -18.73 0.29 8.79
CA GLU A 79 -19.57 -0.68 9.50
C GLU A 79 -19.98 -0.15 10.88
N GLY A 80 -19.01 0.35 11.67
CA GLY A 80 -19.29 0.94 12.98
C GLY A 80 -20.19 2.17 12.93
N TYR A 81 -20.08 3.00 11.89
CA TYR A 81 -21.00 4.12 11.67
C TYR A 81 -22.42 3.64 11.39
N ALA A 82 -22.58 2.61 10.55
CA ALA A 82 -23.89 2.04 10.23
C ALA A 82 -24.55 1.44 11.48
N ASP A 83 -23.79 0.76 12.34
CA ASP A 83 -24.28 0.23 13.60
C ASP A 83 -24.67 1.36 14.57
N ALA A 84 -23.84 2.39 14.74
CA ALA A 84 -24.17 3.54 15.59
C ALA A 84 -25.43 4.29 15.13
N VAL A 85 -25.67 4.40 13.81
CA VAL A 85 -26.90 4.97 13.27
C VAL A 85 -28.12 4.10 13.62
N ARG A 86 -27.99 2.77 13.56
CA ARG A 86 -29.04 1.84 13.95
C ARG A 86 -29.37 1.98 15.44
N ASP A 87 -28.36 1.99 16.29
CA ASP A 87 -28.52 2.12 17.74
C ASP A 87 -29.17 3.46 18.11
N LYS A 88 -28.74 4.55 17.45
CA LYS A 88 -29.37 5.87 17.60
C LYS A 88 -30.87 5.79 17.31
N HIS A 89 -31.28 5.22 16.18
CA HIS A 89 -32.71 5.12 15.85
C HIS A 89 -33.51 4.27 16.85
N GLN A 90 -32.91 3.20 17.39
CA GLN A 90 -33.54 2.41 18.44
C GLN A 90 -33.73 3.21 19.73
N LEU A 91 -32.72 4.01 20.12
CA LEU A 91 -32.82 4.88 21.29
C LEU A 91 -33.85 5.99 21.09
N GLU A 92 -33.90 6.63 19.92
CA GLU A 92 -34.93 7.63 19.58
C GLU A 92 -36.34 7.03 19.73
N ALA A 93 -36.60 5.86 19.15
CA ALA A 93 -37.89 5.18 19.30
C ALA A 93 -38.22 4.80 20.75
N ARG A 94 -37.21 4.43 21.56
CA ARG A 94 -37.40 4.11 22.97
C ARG A 94 -37.73 5.37 23.79
N ILE A 95 -37.08 6.49 23.49
CA ILE A 95 -37.38 7.79 24.10
C ILE A 95 -38.82 8.18 23.80
N GLU A 96 -39.25 8.13 22.53
CA GLU A 96 -40.63 8.44 22.13
C GLU A 96 -41.65 7.56 22.88
N ALA A 97 -41.37 6.26 23.01
CA ALA A 97 -42.24 5.35 23.75
C ALA A 97 -42.33 5.70 25.25
N LEU A 98 -41.20 6.03 25.88
CA LEU A 98 -41.15 6.44 27.29
C LEU A 98 -41.82 7.79 27.53
N GLU A 99 -41.68 8.74 26.62
CA GLU A 99 -42.38 10.03 26.67
C GLU A 99 -43.90 9.84 26.58
N ALA A 100 -44.36 8.94 25.71
CA ALA A 100 -45.77 8.58 25.60
C ALA A 100 -46.31 7.91 26.88
N GLU A 101 -45.52 7.03 27.51
CA GLU A 101 -45.86 6.40 28.79
C GLU A 101 -45.93 7.42 29.93
N LEU A 102 -44.94 8.32 30.03
CA LEU A 102 -44.96 9.42 31.01
C LEU A 102 -46.16 10.35 30.83
N ALA A 103 -46.52 10.67 29.59
CA ALA A 103 -47.69 11.51 29.29
C ALA A 103 -49.01 10.86 29.76
N GLN A 104 -49.10 9.53 29.77
CA GLN A 104 -50.27 8.80 30.27
C GLN A 104 -50.30 8.73 31.81
N LEU A 105 -49.13 8.65 32.46
CA LEU A 105 -49.03 8.53 33.91
C LEU A 105 -49.24 9.86 34.65
N ARG A 106 -48.76 10.98 34.08
CA ARG A 106 -48.93 12.34 34.66
C ARG A 106 -50.36 12.69 35.09
N PRO A 107 -51.39 12.53 34.25
CA PRO A 107 -52.77 12.85 34.65
C PRO A 107 -53.32 11.95 35.77
N ALA A 108 -52.77 10.75 35.99
CA ALA A 108 -53.17 9.86 37.08
C ALA A 108 -52.50 10.24 38.42
N GLU A 109 -51.27 10.77 38.40
CA GLU A 109 -50.60 11.30 39.58
C GLU A 109 -51.25 12.60 40.09
N ASP A 110 -51.58 13.52 39.18
CA ASP A 110 -52.22 14.80 39.54
C ASP A 110 -53.64 14.60 40.15
N ALA A 111 -54.34 13.53 39.76
CA ALA A 111 -55.65 13.16 40.29
C ALA A 111 -55.60 12.42 41.64
N HIS A 112 -54.45 11.89 42.05
CA HIS A 112 -54.25 11.24 43.36
C HIS A 112 -53.64 12.16 44.41
N GLN A 113 -53.10 13.32 44.02
CA GLN A 113 -52.54 14.33 44.93
C GLN A 113 -53.50 15.51 45.24
N SER A 114 -54.63 15.62 44.54
CA SER A 114 -55.73 16.56 44.85
C SER A 114 -56.79 15.91 45.72
#